data_AF-A0A9Q5BZ82-F1
#
_entry.id   AF-A0A9Q5BZ82-F1
#
_cell.length_a   1.000
_cell.length_b   1.000
_cell.length_c   1.000
_cell.angle_alpha   90.00
_cell.angle_beta   90.00
_cell.angle_gamma   90.00
#
_symmetry.space_group_name_H-M   'P 1'
#
loop_
_entity.id
_entity.type
_entity.pdbx_description
1 polymer ?
#
loop_
_entity_poly.entity_id
_entity_poly.type
_entity_poly.pdbx_seq_one_letter_code
_entity_poly.pdbx_strand_id
1 'polypeptide(L)'
;MIDWVMIGFYTVMLLLGVWQLYRVYGFYKWDKKAKILPTAPAVIFYGGYFGVVLILTSITFMTGITNIKFGHTFYVIVGILLMLAALAIFRRGRKMSKKLKKDDSNLEVVQTYLIAFVLLFTGFLNFFK
;
A
#
# COMPACT_ATOMS: atom_id res chain seq x y z
N MET A 1 -3.46 34.93 -11.90
CA MET A 1 -2.73 34.51 -13.11
C MET A 1 -2.60 33.00 -13.04
N ILE A 2 -3.07 32.26 -14.03
CA ILE A 2 -2.95 30.80 -14.05
C ILE A 2 -1.46 30.48 -14.18
N ASP A 3 -0.90 29.82 -13.16
CA ASP A 3 0.48 29.36 -13.19
C ASP A 3 0.56 28.06 -14.00
N TRP A 4 0.81 28.23 -15.30
CA TRP A 4 0.92 27.14 -16.26
C TRP A 4 2.02 26.13 -15.89
N VAL A 5 3.05 26.55 -15.15
CA VAL A 5 4.12 25.67 -14.67
C VAL A 5 3.58 24.74 -13.59
N MET A 6 2.80 25.27 -12.65
CA MET A 6 2.16 24.48 -11.59
C MET A 6 1.13 23.50 -12.16
N ILE A 7 0.33 23.91 -13.14
CA ILE A 7 -0.61 23.02 -13.84
C ILE A 7 0.13 21.87 -14.54
N GLY A 8 1.24 22.18 -15.22
CA GLY A 8 2.08 21.17 -15.85
C GLY A 8 2.63 20.16 -14.85
N PHE A 9 3.14 20.64 -13.70
CA PHE A 9 3.64 19.78 -12.63
C PHE A 9 2.57 18.84 -12.06
N TYR A 10 1.38 19.35 -11.74
CA TYR A 10 0.29 18.50 -11.23
C TYR A 10 -0.22 17.49 -12.26
N THR A 11 -0.22 17.86 -13.54
CA THR A 11 -0.57 16.92 -14.62
C THR A 11 0.44 15.76 -14.68
N VAL A 12 1.74 16.04 -14.55
CA VAL A 12 2.77 15.00 -14.50
C VAL A 12 2.58 14.10 -13.27
N MET A 13 2.34 14.68 -12.10
CA MET A 13 2.09 13.91 -10.87
C MET A 13 0.85 13.00 -11.00
N LEU A 14 -0.22 13.49 -11.62
CA LEU A 14 -1.43 12.71 -11.89
C LEU A 14 -1.10 11.51 -12.81
N LEU A 15 -0.38 11.74 -13.91
CA LEU A 15 0.05 10.68 -14.83
C LEU A 15 0.92 9.64 -14.14
N LEU A 16 1.86 10.06 -13.27
CA LEU A 16 2.67 9.16 -12.48
C LEU A 16 1.83 8.33 -11.49
N GLY A 17 0.81 8.94 -10.88
CA GLY A 17 -0.13 8.24 -10.02
C GLY A 17 -0.93 7.17 -10.77
N VAL A 18 -1.46 7.50 -11.95
CA VAL A 18 -2.17 6.54 -12.82
C VAL A 18 -1.23 5.41 -13.28
N TRP A 19 -0.01 5.76 -13.70
CA TRP A 19 1.00 4.78 -14.10
C TRP A 19 1.39 3.85 -12.94
N GLN A 20 1.52 4.39 -11.73
CA GLN A 20 1.78 3.60 -10.54
C GLN A 20 0.64 2.60 -10.28
N LEU A 21 -0.63 3.04 -10.34
CA LEU A 21 -1.78 2.15 -10.19
C LEU A 21 -1.82 1.06 -11.27
N TYR A 22 -1.48 1.40 -12.51
CA TYR A 22 -1.37 0.43 -13.60
C TYR A 22 -0.32 -0.65 -13.30
N ARG A 23 0.88 -0.25 -12.84
CA ARG A 23 1.94 -1.21 -12.45
C ARG A 23 1.52 -2.09 -11.28
N VAL A 24 0.89 -1.51 -10.27
CA VAL A 24 0.38 -2.23 -9.10
C VAL A 24 -0.68 -3.24 -9.51
N TYR A 25 -1.57 -2.89 -10.43
CA TYR A 25 -2.56 -3.80 -10.98
C TYR A 25 -1.93 -4.95 -11.79
N GLY A 26 -0.92 -4.65 -12.61
CA GLY A 26 -0.12 -5.66 -13.30
C GLY A 26 0.54 -6.63 -12.34
N PHE A 27 1.16 -6.10 -11.27
CA PHE A 27 1.77 -6.90 -10.21
C PHE A 27 0.73 -7.74 -9.46
N TYR A 28 -0.44 -7.20 -9.14
CA TYR A 28 -1.54 -7.94 -8.52
C TYR A 28 -2.00 -9.12 -9.39
N LYS A 29 -2.17 -8.91 -10.71
CA LYS A 29 -2.53 -10.00 -11.64
C LYS A 29 -1.50 -11.12 -11.64
N TRP A 30 -0.21 -10.75 -11.63
CA TRP A 30 0.88 -11.71 -11.58
C TRP A 30 0.91 -12.45 -10.23
N ASP A 31 0.82 -11.74 -9.10
CA ASP A 31 0.83 -12.34 -7.76
C ASP A 31 -0.38 -13.26 -7.53
N LYS A 32 -1.55 -12.93 -8.09
CA LYS A 32 -2.73 -13.79 -8.01
C LYS A 32 -2.48 -15.19 -8.60
N LYS A 33 -1.64 -15.28 -9.63
CA LYS A 33 -1.24 -16.53 -10.28
C LYS A 33 -0.08 -17.20 -9.56
N ALA A 34 0.98 -16.43 -9.26
CA ALA A 34 2.24 -16.97 -8.75
C ALA A 34 2.19 -17.27 -7.23
N LYS A 35 1.67 -16.35 -6.42
CA LYS A 35 1.63 -16.43 -4.94
C LYS A 35 2.98 -16.79 -4.28
N ILE A 36 4.08 -16.36 -4.90
CA ILE A 36 5.44 -16.69 -4.47
C ILE A 36 5.90 -15.71 -3.39
N LEU A 37 5.64 -14.42 -3.57
CA LEU A 37 6.08 -13.37 -2.64
C LEU A 37 5.12 -13.26 -1.45
N PRO A 38 5.60 -13.50 -0.21
CA PRO A 38 4.77 -13.38 0.97
C PRO A 38 4.44 -11.91 1.30
N THR A 39 5.30 -10.97 0.93
CA THR A 39 5.16 -9.52 1.14
C THR A 39 4.33 -8.82 0.06
N ALA A 40 3.94 -9.53 -1.01
CA ALA A 40 3.17 -8.94 -2.11
C ALA A 40 1.88 -8.20 -1.67
N PRO A 41 1.10 -8.65 -0.66
CA PRO A 41 -0.04 -7.87 -0.18
C PRO A 41 0.33 -6.48 0.36
N ALA A 42 1.47 -6.33 1.04
CA ALA A 42 1.95 -5.02 1.49
C ALA A 42 2.36 -4.15 0.29
N VAL A 43 3.07 -4.73 -0.68
CA VAL A 43 3.50 -4.02 -1.89
C VAL A 43 2.30 -3.51 -2.69
N ILE A 44 1.25 -4.33 -2.81
CA ILE A 44 0.00 -3.95 -3.48
C ILE A 44 -0.69 -2.82 -2.71
N PHE A 45 -0.80 -2.93 -1.38
CA PHE A 45 -1.42 -1.90 -0.55
C PHE A 45 -0.68 -0.56 -0.65
N TYR A 46 0.62 -0.53 -0.36
CA TYR A 46 1.40 0.71 -0.38
C TYR A 46 1.57 1.27 -1.79
N GLY A 47 1.74 0.42 -2.79
CA GLY A 47 1.79 0.85 -4.18
C GLY A 47 0.47 1.48 -4.62
N GLY A 48 -0.66 0.88 -4.24
CA GLY A 48 -2.00 1.42 -4.49
C GLY A 48 -2.23 2.74 -3.75
N TYR A 49 -1.89 2.78 -2.45
CA TYR A 49 -1.98 3.98 -1.62
C TYR A 49 -1.20 5.14 -2.23
N PHE A 50 0.07 4.92 -2.62
CA PHE A 50 0.90 5.94 -3.23
C PHE A 50 0.34 6.45 -4.56
N GLY A 51 -0.17 5.55 -5.41
CA GLY A 51 -0.83 5.93 -6.66
C GLY A 51 -2.09 6.76 -6.43
N VAL A 52 -2.95 6.37 -5.48
CA VAL A 52 -4.17 7.13 -5.13
C VAL A 52 -3.81 8.50 -4.55
N VAL A 53 -2.84 8.57 -3.64
CA VAL A 53 -2.39 9.85 -3.05
C VAL A 53 -1.91 10.79 -4.14
N LEU A 54 -1.04 10.35 -5.05
CA LEU A 54 -0.54 11.17 -6.15
C LEU A 54 -1.68 11.74 -7.02
N ILE A 55 -2.69 10.94 -7.33
CA ILE A 55 -3.85 11.39 -8.11
C ILE A 55 -4.67 12.40 -7.32
N LEU A 56 -5.04 12.07 -6.07
CA LEU A 56 -5.90 12.94 -5.25
C LEU A 56 -5.22 14.27 -4.91
N THR A 57 -3.93 14.26 -4.58
CA THR A 57 -3.18 15.51 -4.34
C THR A 57 -3.13 16.35 -5.60
N SER A 58 -2.87 15.75 -6.76
CA SER A 58 -2.81 16.50 -8.02
C SER A 58 -4.16 17.15 -8.35
N ILE A 59 -5.25 16.39 -8.24
CA ILE A 59 -6.61 16.91 -8.51
C ILE A 59 -6.97 18.04 -7.53
N THR A 60 -6.69 17.87 -6.24
CA THR A 60 -7.06 18.85 -5.20
C THR A 60 -6.32 20.16 -5.33
N PHE A 61 -5.02 20.13 -5.66
CA PHE A 61 -4.29 21.35 -5.96
C PHE A 61 -4.73 22.01 -7.27
N MET A 62 -5.08 21.22 -8.30
CA MET A 62 -5.63 21.75 -9.56
C MET A 62 -7.00 22.41 -9.38
N THR A 63 -7.83 21.94 -8.43
CA THR A 63 -9.15 22.52 -8.12
C THR A 63 -9.08 23.67 -7.10
N GLY A 64 -7.87 24.03 -6.62
CA GLY A 64 -7.67 25.10 -5.65
C GLY A 64 -8.06 24.74 -4.21
N ILE A 65 -8.30 23.46 -3.92
CA ILE A 65 -8.62 22.97 -2.58
C ILE A 65 -7.32 22.82 -1.80
N THR A 66 -7.05 23.74 -0.89
CA THR A 66 -5.79 23.78 -0.11
C THR A 66 -5.90 23.18 1.30
N ASN A 67 -7.12 22.93 1.79
CA ASN A 67 -7.38 22.42 3.14
C ASN A 67 -8.20 21.14 3.11
N ILE A 68 -7.51 20.00 2.96
CA ILE A 68 -8.13 18.68 3.06
C ILE A 68 -7.99 18.20 4.50
N LYS A 69 -9.10 18.14 5.22
CA LYS A 69 -9.16 17.48 6.52
C LYS A 69 -9.69 16.07 6.33
N PHE A 70 -8.83 15.09 6.59
CA PHE A 70 -9.27 13.69 6.67
C PHE A 70 -9.94 13.47 8.02
N GLY A 71 -11.22 13.11 8.00
CA GLY A 71 -11.95 12.73 9.21
C GLY A 71 -11.53 11.36 9.74
N HIS A 72 -11.91 11.05 10.98
CA HIS A 72 -11.66 9.77 11.65
C HIS A 72 -12.00 8.55 10.77
N THR A 73 -13.11 8.61 10.02
CA THR A 73 -13.56 7.56 9.10
C THR A 73 -12.50 7.17 8.06
N PHE A 74 -11.69 8.12 7.57
CA PHE A 74 -10.61 7.83 6.63
C PHE A 74 -9.52 6.97 7.28
N TYR A 75 -9.08 7.35 8.49
CA TYR A 75 -8.06 6.60 9.23
C TYR A 75 -8.56 5.20 9.59
N VAL A 76 -9.82 5.06 9.99
CA VAL A 76 -10.47 3.76 10.22
C VAL A 76 -10.42 2.87 8.98
N ILE A 77 -10.78 3.40 7.79
CA ILE A 77 -10.75 2.64 6.54
C ILE A 77 -9.31 2.20 6.21
N VAL A 78 -8.34 3.11 6.30
CA VAL A 78 -6.92 2.79 6.08
C VAL A 78 -6.43 1.73 7.07
N GLY A 79 -6.85 1.84 8.34
CA GLY A 79 -6.55 0.88 9.40
C GLY A 79 -7.04 -0.53 9.07
N ILE A 80 -8.30 -0.66 8.64
CA ILE A 80 -8.89 -1.94 8.21
C ILE A 80 -8.10 -2.53 7.03
N LEU A 81 -7.78 -1.73 6.02
CA LEU A 81 -7.03 -2.20 4.85
C LEU A 81 -5.62 -2.70 5.22
N LEU A 82 -4.92 -2.00 6.14
CA LEU A 82 -3.63 -2.42 6.67
C LEU A 82 -3.71 -3.76 7.41
N MET A 83 -4.74 -3.94 8.24
CA MET A 83 -4.97 -5.21 8.94
C MET A 83 -5.27 -6.36 7.99
N LEU A 84 -6.07 -6.13 6.94
CA LEU A 84 -6.35 -7.14 5.91
C LEU A 84 -5.07 -7.54 5.17
N ALA A 85 -4.21 -6.58 4.84
CA ALA A 85 -2.90 -6.85 4.25
C ALA A 85 -2.02 -7.67 5.21
N ALA A 86 -1.95 -7.29 6.48
CA ALA A 86 -1.23 -8.02 7.52
C ALA A 86 -1.68 -9.48 7.64
N LEU A 87 -2.99 -9.72 7.69
CA LEU A 87 -3.55 -11.08 7.75
C LEU A 87 -3.20 -11.90 6.51
N ALA A 88 -3.22 -11.29 5.32
CA ALA A 88 -2.83 -11.94 4.09
C ALA A 88 -1.34 -12.34 4.09
N ILE A 89 -0.46 -11.47 4.59
CA ILE A 89 0.98 -11.73 4.72
C ILE A 89 1.21 -12.84 5.76
N PHE A 90 0.54 -12.78 6.91
CA PHE A 90 0.66 -13.78 7.96
C PHE A 90 0.28 -15.19 7.46
N ARG A 91 -0.80 -15.28 6.67
CA ARG A 91 -1.21 -16.54 6.02
C ARG A 91 -0.14 -17.06 5.05
N ARG A 92 0.54 -16.18 4.31
CA ARG A 92 1.64 -16.56 3.39
C ARG A 92 2.90 -16.95 4.16
N GLY A 93 3.28 -16.21 5.19
CA GLY A 93 4.39 -16.53 6.09
C GLY A 93 4.23 -17.91 6.74
N ARG A 94 3.01 -18.26 7.17
CA ARG A 94 2.74 -19.61 7.70
C ARG A 94 2.96 -20.73 6.68
N LYS A 95 2.64 -20.50 5.41
CA LYS A 95 2.91 -21.47 4.34
C LYS A 95 4.40 -21.63 4.07
N MET A 96 5.16 -20.54 4.20
CA MET A 96 6.61 -20.54 4.04
C MET A 96 7.30 -21.24 5.22
N SER A 97 6.88 -20.93 6.45
CA SER A 97 7.31 -21.60 7.69
C SER A 97 7.19 -23.11 7.61
N LYS A 98 6.06 -23.62 7.10
CA LYS A 98 5.83 -25.07 6.96
C LYS A 98 6.72 -25.77 5.92
N LYS A 99 7.37 -25.02 5.02
CA LYS A 99 8.23 -25.58 3.96
C LYS A 99 9.71 -25.61 4.34
N LEU A 100 10.10 -24.96 5.45
CA LEU A 100 11.47 -24.91 5.91
C LEU A 100 11.92 -26.26 6.48
N LYS A 101 13.08 -26.72 6.05
CA LYS A 101 13.79 -27.85 6.66
C LYS A 101 14.64 -27.36 7.84
N LYS A 102 15.15 -28.31 8.63
CA LYS A 102 15.88 -28.04 9.88
C LYS A 102 17.14 -27.16 9.70
N ASP A 103 17.72 -27.18 8.51
CA ASP A 103 18.95 -26.45 8.16
C ASP A 103 18.70 -25.23 7.26
N ASP A 104 17.44 -24.95 6.89
CA ASP A 104 17.11 -23.82 6.02
C ASP A 104 17.10 -22.50 6.82
N SER A 105 17.46 -21.40 6.16
CA SER A 105 17.42 -20.07 6.77
C SER A 105 15.97 -19.63 7.04
N ASN A 106 15.69 -19.31 8.30
CA ASN A 106 14.38 -18.83 8.74
C ASN A 106 14.21 -17.30 8.59
N LEU A 107 15.23 -16.60 8.10
CA LEU A 107 15.29 -15.13 8.13
C LEU A 107 14.16 -14.47 7.32
N GLU A 108 13.85 -15.00 6.13
CA GLU A 108 12.76 -14.50 5.29
C GLU A 108 11.38 -14.68 5.93
N VAL A 109 11.21 -15.75 6.70
CA VAL A 109 9.96 -16.03 7.43
C VAL A 109 9.82 -15.08 8.62
N VAL A 110 10.90 -14.83 9.36
CA VAL A 110 10.92 -13.85 10.45
C VAL A 110 10.61 -12.45 9.91
N GLN A 111 11.26 -12.03 8.82
CA GLN A 111 10.98 -10.74 8.16
C GLN A 111 9.52 -10.63 7.74
N THR A 112 8.96 -11.69 7.15
CA THR A 112 7.54 -11.73 6.75
C THR A 112 6.61 -11.51 7.95
N TYR A 113 6.87 -12.18 9.07
CA TYR A 113 6.07 -12.02 10.28
C TYR A 113 6.24 -10.63 10.89
N LEU A 114 7.44 -10.07 10.88
CA LEU A 114 7.73 -8.74 11.39
C LEU A 114 7.00 -7.66 10.59
N ILE A 115 7.00 -7.76 9.26
CA ILE A 115 6.21 -6.90 8.36
C ILE A 115 4.71 -7.02 8.65
N ALA A 116 4.20 -8.24 8.80
CA ALA A 116 2.78 -8.46 9.14
C ALA A 116 2.42 -7.83 10.50
N PHE A 117 3.29 -7.98 11.50
CA PHE A 117 3.08 -7.40 12.82
C PHE A 117 3.06 -5.86 12.78
N VAL A 118 4.03 -5.24 12.11
CA VAL A 118 4.10 -3.78 11.96
C VAL A 118 2.84 -3.25 11.27
N LEU A 119 2.36 -3.92 10.22
CA LEU A 119 1.13 -3.53 9.52
C LEU A 119 -0.11 -3.68 10.38
N LEU A 120 -0.21 -4.76 11.15
CA LEU A 120 -1.34 -4.99 12.05
C LEU A 120 -1.40 -3.93 13.15
N PHE A 121 -0.25 -3.65 13.76
CA PHE A 121 -0.13 -2.65 14.82
C PHE A 121 -0.40 -1.23 14.28
N THR A 122 0.15 -0.89 13.13
CA THR A 122 -0.13 0.40 12.46
C THR A 122 -1.60 0.53 12.10
N GLY A 123 -2.21 -0.54 11.60
CA GLY A 123 -3.65 -0.58 11.32
C GLY A 123 -4.49 -0.35 12.58
N PHE A 124 -4.08 -0.91 13.71
CA PHE A 124 -4.76 -0.74 14.99
C PHE A 124 -4.66 0.69 15.52
N LEU A 125 -3.48 1.30 15.46
CA LEU A 125 -3.28 2.68 15.87
C LEU A 125 -4.14 3.68 15.08
N ASN A 126 -4.43 3.37 13.81
CA ASN A 126 -5.29 4.23 12.99
C ASN A 126 -6.76 4.27 13.47
N PHE A 127 -7.21 3.35 14.31
CA PHE A 127 -8.54 3.45 14.94
C PHE A 127 -8.63 4.49 16.05
N PHE A 128 -7.51 5.07 16.47
CA PHE A 128 -7.47 6.05 17.55
C PHE A 128 -7.10 7.46 17.06
N LYS A 129 -6.99 7.65 15.73
CA LYS A 129 -6.71 8.94 15.09
C LYS A 129 -7.99 9.52 14.49
#